data_AF-A0A947XP42-F1
#
_entry.id   AF-A0A947XP42-F1
#
_cell.length_a   1.000
_cell.length_b   1.000
_cell.length_c   1.000
_cell.angle_alpha   90.00
_cell.angle_beta   90.00
_cell.angle_gamma   90.00
#
_symmetry.space_group_name_H-M   'P 1'
#
loop_
_entity.id
_entity.type
_entity.pdbx_description
1 polymer ?
#
loop_
_entity_poly.entity_id
_entity_poly.type
_entity_poly.pdbx_seq_one_letter_code
_entity_poly.pdbx_strand_id
1 'polypeptide(L)'
;MRNKPGKNKHSLALVLAALLLTSMTALPALAGGPPPALTLEQVVNGAVGPFERYCDGYGNPGASGLGYISLLKLEVGMSPADMDPVLDGIVAYDRAEATGAYIGQINMITASSFNGINGAVWGYHLAIEDSIADGSLKPLFMAKRPDGKMIPVYSMEPLLKAGKALLGTVQAQRFPALPGAHVTCAAKSETANGPSTVWCAAALAIAEDRGRASNLFMEDKGHDKSLMNNPKAKREFVERLRKNIVKSVMRCGQDSLVKYKAIYVGHRMLDVPAGQVGCALTVAPYLVLAKKALPDPKNPAKLLKMTLSEWEKSMGFTKK
;
A
#
# COMPACT_ATOMS: atom_id res chain seq x y z
N MET A 1 -48.70 -19.21 -59.53
CA MET A 1 -48.87 -17.75 -59.34
C MET A 1 -49.26 -17.48 -57.90
N ARG A 2 -48.54 -16.53 -57.26
CA ARG A 2 -48.82 -15.79 -56.01
C ARG A 2 -49.09 -16.56 -54.71
N ASN A 3 -48.01 -16.70 -53.93
CA ASN A 3 -48.00 -16.78 -52.46
C ASN A 3 -48.29 -15.40 -51.83
N LYS A 4 -49.10 -15.34 -50.76
CA LYS A 4 -49.04 -14.35 -49.67
C LYS A 4 -49.69 -14.91 -48.37
N PRO A 5 -49.30 -14.39 -47.19
CA PRO A 5 -49.01 -15.23 -46.01
C PRO A 5 -50.06 -15.13 -44.88
N GLY A 6 -50.20 -16.24 -44.13
CA GLY A 6 -50.99 -16.32 -42.91
C GLY A 6 -50.23 -15.81 -41.68
N LYS A 7 -50.90 -14.93 -40.92
CA LYS A 7 -50.50 -14.46 -39.59
C LYS A 7 -50.80 -15.57 -38.57
N ASN A 8 -49.80 -15.97 -37.77
CA ASN A 8 -50.02 -16.52 -36.43
C ASN A 8 -48.75 -16.38 -35.59
N LYS A 9 -48.67 -15.29 -34.80
CA LYS A 9 -47.60 -15.05 -33.82
C LYS A 9 -48.11 -14.40 -32.52
N HIS A 10 -49.31 -14.78 -32.05
CA HIS A 10 -49.83 -14.24 -30.78
C HIS A 10 -50.29 -15.26 -29.74
N SER A 11 -50.04 -16.56 -29.90
CA SER A 11 -50.51 -17.56 -28.93
C SER A 11 -49.42 -18.25 -28.09
N LEU A 12 -48.12 -18.02 -28.32
CA LEU A 12 -47.06 -18.74 -27.58
C LEU A 12 -46.36 -17.91 -26.49
N ALA A 13 -46.52 -16.58 -26.51
CA ALA A 13 -45.86 -15.70 -25.55
C ALA A 13 -46.56 -15.62 -24.18
N LEU A 14 -47.85 -15.97 -24.10
CA LEU A 14 -48.61 -15.85 -22.84
C LEU A 14 -48.53 -17.07 -21.93
N VAL A 15 -48.20 -18.26 -22.45
CA VAL A 15 -48.14 -19.49 -21.64
C VAL A 15 -46.80 -19.65 -20.94
N LEU A 16 -45.70 -19.09 -21.49
CA LEU A 16 -44.38 -19.14 -20.83
C LEU A 16 -44.23 -18.12 -19.69
N ALA A 17 -45.03 -17.05 -19.67
CA ALA A 17 -44.98 -16.04 -18.61
C ALA A 17 -45.67 -16.48 -17.31
N ALA A 18 -46.59 -17.46 -17.38
CA ALA A 18 -47.34 -17.92 -16.21
C ALA A 18 -46.67 -19.06 -15.43
N LEU A 19 -45.65 -19.72 -15.98
CA LEU A 19 -44.91 -20.82 -15.33
C LEU A 19 -43.58 -20.41 -14.69
N LEU A 20 -43.19 -19.13 -14.79
CA LEU A 20 -41.96 -18.59 -14.19
C LEU A 20 -42.21 -17.75 -12.92
N LEU A 21 -43.47 -17.65 -12.46
CA LEU A 21 -43.84 -16.82 -11.29
C LEU A 21 -44.20 -17.61 -10.02
N THR A 22 -43.99 -18.93 -10.00
CA THR A 22 -44.30 -19.77 -8.84
C THR A 22 -43.12 -20.68 -8.45
N SER A 23 -42.03 -20.06 -8.00
CA SER A 23 -41.14 -20.61 -6.96
C SER A 23 -39.95 -19.68 -6.67
N MET A 24 -40.22 -18.41 -6.38
CA MET A 24 -39.29 -17.64 -5.54
C MET A 24 -39.65 -17.92 -4.08
N THR A 25 -39.32 -19.13 -3.61
CA THR A 25 -39.12 -19.31 -2.16
C THR A 25 -37.97 -18.40 -1.79
N ALA A 26 -38.27 -17.35 -1.02
CA ALA A 26 -37.27 -16.48 -0.43
C ALA A 26 -36.19 -17.37 0.21
N LEU A 27 -34.96 -17.27 -0.27
CA LEU A 27 -33.80 -17.79 0.44
C LEU A 27 -33.91 -17.24 1.87
N PRO A 28 -33.85 -18.09 2.92
CA PRO A 28 -33.88 -17.59 4.28
C PRO A 28 -32.77 -16.55 4.39
N ALA A 29 -33.13 -15.34 4.81
CA ALA A 29 -32.15 -14.32 5.16
C ALA A 29 -31.15 -15.00 6.09
N LEU A 30 -29.88 -15.07 5.67
CA LEU A 30 -28.82 -15.63 6.51
C LEU A 30 -28.89 -14.88 7.83
N ALA A 31 -29.35 -15.60 8.87
CA ALA A 31 -29.50 -15.09 10.22
C ALA A 31 -28.09 -14.95 10.80
N GLY A 32 -27.45 -13.85 10.42
CA GLY A 32 -26.11 -13.48 10.79
C GLY A 32 -25.89 -12.11 10.20
N GLY A 33 -25.88 -11.08 11.06
CA GLY A 33 -25.32 -9.80 10.65
C GLY A 33 -23.91 -10.01 10.04
N PRO A 34 -23.38 -9.02 9.31
CA PRO A 34 -22.03 -9.12 8.79
C PRO A 34 -21.09 -9.55 9.92
N PRO A 35 -20.20 -10.55 9.70
CA PRO A 35 -19.32 -11.04 10.75
C PRO A 35 -18.56 -9.86 11.36
N PRO A 36 -18.38 -9.85 12.69
CA PRO A 36 -17.70 -8.74 13.36
C PRO A 36 -16.31 -8.54 12.76
N ALA A 37 -15.90 -7.28 12.62
CA ALA A 37 -14.57 -6.93 12.14
C ALA A 37 -13.49 -7.64 12.96
N LEU A 38 -12.46 -8.17 12.29
CA LEU A 38 -11.38 -8.88 12.96
C LEU A 38 -10.67 -7.98 13.97
N THR A 39 -10.38 -8.52 15.16
CA THR A 39 -9.47 -7.86 16.09
C THR A 39 -8.08 -7.76 15.46
N LEU A 40 -7.26 -6.81 15.91
CA LEU A 40 -5.90 -6.69 15.38
C LEU A 40 -5.07 -7.97 15.61
N GLU A 41 -5.33 -8.67 16.71
CA GLU A 41 -4.76 -9.98 17.01
C GLU A 41 -5.17 -11.04 15.97
N GLN A 42 -6.46 -11.12 15.64
CA GLN A 42 -6.94 -12.02 14.58
C GLN A 42 -6.36 -11.68 13.21
N VAL A 43 -6.22 -10.38 12.90
CA VAL A 43 -5.57 -9.92 11.67
C VAL A 43 -4.13 -10.42 11.60
N VAL A 44 -3.32 -10.19 12.63
CA VAL A 44 -1.90 -10.60 12.61
C VAL A 44 -1.75 -12.12 12.60
N ASN A 45 -2.58 -12.85 13.35
CA ASN A 45 -2.59 -14.32 13.32
C ASN A 45 -2.98 -14.87 11.95
N GLY A 46 -3.88 -14.19 11.23
CA GLY A 46 -4.29 -14.57 9.87
C GLY A 46 -3.33 -14.14 8.76
N ALA A 47 -2.40 -13.22 9.04
CA ALA A 47 -1.50 -12.62 8.05
C ALA A 47 -0.17 -13.38 7.90
N VAL A 48 -0.18 -14.71 8.00
CA VAL A 48 1.01 -15.57 7.87
C VAL A 48 0.87 -16.40 6.61
N GLY A 49 1.87 -16.34 5.73
CA GLY A 49 1.89 -17.06 4.47
C GLY A 49 2.42 -18.50 4.59
N PRO A 50 2.39 -19.26 3.49
CA PRO A 50 2.79 -20.66 3.49
C PRO A 50 4.32 -20.85 3.52
N PHE A 51 5.09 -19.82 3.16
CA PHE A 51 6.53 -19.91 2.93
C PHE A 51 7.37 -19.61 4.18
N GLU A 52 8.51 -20.30 4.27
CA GLU A 52 9.43 -20.15 5.40
C GLU A 52 10.13 -18.79 5.42
N ARG A 53 10.68 -18.34 4.28
CA ARG A 53 11.55 -17.15 4.20
C ARG A 53 11.02 -16.02 3.33
N TYR A 54 9.91 -16.25 2.63
CA TYR A 54 9.34 -15.26 1.74
C TYR A 54 8.00 -14.79 2.25
N CYS A 55 7.80 -13.48 2.27
CA CYS A 55 6.46 -12.94 2.30
C CYS A 55 5.75 -13.30 0.98
N ASP A 56 4.43 -13.22 0.95
CA ASP A 56 3.66 -13.43 -0.28
C ASP A 56 2.55 -12.40 -0.40
N GLY A 57 1.99 -12.24 -1.60
CA GLY A 57 0.88 -11.34 -1.86
C GLY A 57 -0.39 -11.77 -1.11
N TYR A 58 -1.06 -10.83 -0.46
CA TYR A 58 -2.39 -11.08 0.10
C TYR A 58 -3.38 -11.45 -1.02
N GLY A 59 -4.14 -12.52 -0.80
CA GLY A 59 -5.04 -13.11 -1.80
C GLY A 59 -4.47 -14.34 -2.52
N ASN A 60 -3.15 -14.57 -2.42
CA ASN A 60 -2.56 -15.83 -2.87
C ASN A 60 -2.95 -16.98 -1.93
N PRO A 61 -3.05 -18.23 -2.43
CA PRO A 61 -3.47 -19.37 -1.62
C PRO A 61 -2.44 -19.71 -0.53
N GLY A 62 -2.94 -20.17 0.62
CA GLY A 62 -2.10 -20.73 1.69
C GLY A 62 -1.81 -19.79 2.87
N ALA A 63 -2.41 -18.60 2.91
CA ALA A 63 -2.42 -17.77 4.12
C ALA A 63 -3.18 -18.44 5.27
N SER A 64 -2.72 -18.23 6.50
CA SER A 64 -3.34 -18.78 7.73
C SER A 64 -4.73 -18.22 8.04
N GLY A 65 -5.14 -17.12 7.38
CA GLY A 65 -6.44 -16.50 7.57
C GLY A 65 -6.68 -15.32 6.62
N LEU A 66 -7.56 -14.41 7.04
CA LEU A 66 -8.02 -13.28 6.22
C LEU A 66 -7.25 -11.97 6.45
N GLY A 67 -6.20 -12.02 7.27
CA GLY A 67 -5.42 -10.84 7.62
C GLY A 67 -4.32 -10.56 6.59
N TYR A 68 -3.90 -9.30 6.51
CA TYR A 68 -2.72 -8.90 5.74
C TYR A 68 -1.93 -7.79 6.42
N ILE A 69 -0.66 -7.68 6.03
CA ILE A 69 0.26 -6.64 6.45
C ILE A 69 0.56 -5.74 5.26
N SER A 70 0.47 -4.44 5.46
CA SER A 70 1.02 -3.45 4.54
C SER A 70 2.29 -2.83 5.09
N LEU A 71 3.18 -2.42 4.21
CA LEU A 71 4.35 -1.59 4.54
C LEU A 71 4.48 -0.45 3.51
N LEU A 72 5.42 0.47 3.73
CA LEU A 72 5.64 1.61 2.84
C LEU A 72 7.02 1.53 2.20
N LYS A 73 7.08 1.87 0.92
CA LYS A 73 8.30 2.04 0.13
C LYS A 73 8.18 3.32 -0.69
N LEU A 74 9.21 4.15 -0.62
CA LEU A 74 9.38 5.35 -1.43
C LEU A 74 10.81 5.35 -1.92
N GLU A 75 11.02 5.19 -3.24
CA GLU A 75 12.36 5.09 -3.81
C GLU A 75 12.43 5.71 -5.21
N VAL A 76 13.65 5.99 -5.63
CA VAL A 76 13.99 6.54 -6.95
C VAL A 76 15.06 5.67 -7.59
N GLY A 77 15.00 5.53 -8.91
CA GLY A 77 15.96 4.78 -9.71
C GLY A 77 16.39 5.62 -10.91
N MET A 78 17.56 5.32 -11.46
CA MET A 78 18.08 5.99 -12.66
C MET A 78 18.86 5.01 -13.51
N SER A 79 18.75 5.15 -14.82
CA SER A 79 19.40 4.34 -15.85
C SER A 79 20.07 5.24 -16.90
N PRO A 80 21.15 4.81 -17.55
CA PRO A 80 21.54 5.37 -18.84
C PRO A 80 20.35 5.42 -19.80
N ALA A 81 20.31 6.46 -20.62
CA ALA A 81 19.37 6.59 -21.72
C ALA A 81 20.09 6.26 -23.03
N ASP A 82 20.48 4.99 -23.18
CA ASP A 82 21.26 4.47 -24.30
C ASP A 82 20.51 3.40 -25.13
N MET A 83 19.24 3.15 -24.79
CA MET A 83 18.33 2.28 -25.54
C MET A 83 17.13 3.09 -26.05
N ASP A 84 15.99 2.44 -26.26
CA ASP A 84 14.74 3.15 -26.50
C ASP A 84 14.11 3.65 -25.20
N PRO A 85 13.30 4.72 -25.26
CA PRO A 85 12.78 5.39 -24.07
C PRO A 85 11.94 4.49 -23.14
N VAL A 86 11.31 3.43 -23.67
CA VAL A 86 10.48 2.53 -22.87
C VAL A 86 11.38 1.58 -22.09
N LEU A 87 12.35 0.95 -22.74
CA LEU A 87 13.30 0.04 -22.07
C LEU A 87 14.16 0.78 -21.04
N ASP A 88 14.65 1.97 -21.38
CA ASP A 88 15.37 2.83 -20.44
C ASP A 88 14.51 3.11 -19.19
N GLY A 89 13.24 3.45 -19.41
CA GLY A 89 12.28 3.70 -18.34
C GLY A 89 12.01 2.47 -17.46
N ILE A 90 11.88 1.28 -18.05
CA ILE A 90 11.72 0.01 -17.33
C ILE A 90 12.93 -0.25 -16.44
N VAL A 91 14.15 -0.09 -16.95
CA VAL A 91 15.36 -0.30 -16.13
C VAL A 91 15.44 0.70 -14.98
N ALA A 92 15.05 1.96 -15.20
CA ALA A 92 14.99 2.94 -14.10
C ALA A 92 13.91 2.58 -13.05
N TYR A 93 12.76 2.07 -13.49
CA TYR A 93 11.69 1.57 -12.63
C TYR A 93 12.15 0.38 -11.79
N ASP A 94 12.73 -0.65 -12.41
CA ASP A 94 13.23 -1.85 -11.73
C ASP A 94 14.32 -1.50 -10.71
N ARG A 95 15.17 -0.51 -11.02
CA ARG A 95 16.15 0.02 -10.05
C ARG A 95 15.48 0.66 -8.84
N ALA A 96 14.37 1.36 -9.03
CA ALA A 96 13.59 1.90 -7.91
C ALA A 96 12.95 0.76 -7.08
N GLU A 97 12.48 -0.31 -7.70
CA GLU A 97 11.96 -1.50 -7.01
C GLU A 97 13.03 -2.24 -6.19
N ALA A 98 14.25 -2.35 -6.73
CA ALA A 98 15.36 -3.04 -6.08
C ALA A 98 16.02 -2.22 -4.95
N THR A 99 15.93 -0.89 -5.01
CA THR A 99 16.54 0.01 -4.01
C THR A 99 15.76 0.02 -2.70
N GLY A 100 16.43 0.22 -1.56
CA GLY A 100 15.75 0.33 -0.26
C GLY A 100 15.11 -0.99 0.19
N ALA A 101 13.82 -0.96 0.52
CA ALA A 101 13.04 -2.17 0.78
C ALA A 101 12.86 -2.98 -0.52
N TYR A 102 13.45 -4.16 -0.57
CA TYR A 102 13.57 -4.94 -1.81
C TYR A 102 12.24 -5.58 -2.24
N ILE A 103 11.75 -5.17 -3.42
CA ILE A 103 10.56 -5.75 -4.07
C ILE A 103 10.76 -6.08 -5.56
N GLY A 104 11.97 -5.93 -6.11
CA GLY A 104 12.22 -5.93 -7.57
C GLY A 104 12.08 -7.25 -8.33
N GLN A 105 11.39 -8.25 -7.76
CA GLN A 105 11.12 -9.52 -8.44
C GLN A 105 9.68 -9.99 -8.21
N ILE A 106 8.73 -9.08 -8.06
CA ILE A 106 7.30 -9.40 -7.92
C ILE A 106 6.54 -9.05 -9.20
N ASN A 107 5.38 -9.68 -9.38
CA ASN A 107 4.36 -9.20 -10.30
C ASN A 107 3.47 -8.22 -9.55
N MET A 108 3.70 -6.91 -9.73
CA MET A 108 2.92 -5.87 -9.06
C MET A 108 1.54 -5.70 -9.69
N ILE A 109 0.49 -5.80 -8.87
CA ILE A 109 -0.90 -5.55 -9.29
C ILE A 109 -1.39 -4.27 -8.60
N THR A 110 -1.68 -3.22 -9.37
CA THR A 110 -2.11 -1.94 -8.80
C THR A 110 -3.54 -2.03 -8.24
N ALA A 111 -3.71 -1.59 -7.00
CA ALA A 111 -5.00 -1.45 -6.33
C ALA A 111 -5.21 -0.02 -5.80
N SER A 112 -6.43 0.23 -5.32
CA SER A 112 -6.74 1.45 -4.58
C SER A 112 -6.00 1.48 -3.23
N SER A 113 -5.76 2.70 -2.74
CA SER A 113 -4.74 2.97 -1.73
C SER A 113 -5.26 2.89 -0.28
N PHE A 114 -5.78 1.75 0.17
CA PHE A 114 -6.34 1.57 1.54
C PHE A 114 -5.76 0.38 2.30
N ASN A 115 -5.51 0.55 3.61
CA ASN A 115 -5.28 -0.55 4.55
C ASN A 115 -6.51 -0.66 5.46
N GLY A 116 -7.38 -1.62 5.13
CA GLY A 116 -8.70 -1.80 5.73
C GLY A 116 -8.72 -2.49 7.08
N ILE A 117 -9.92 -2.87 7.53
CA ILE A 117 -10.14 -3.49 8.85
C ILE A 117 -9.42 -4.83 9.04
N ASN A 118 -9.16 -5.56 7.94
CA ASN A 118 -8.38 -6.80 7.91
C ASN A 118 -6.87 -6.55 7.69
N GLY A 119 -6.46 -5.28 7.65
CA GLY A 119 -5.08 -4.87 7.46
C GLY A 119 -4.42 -4.45 8.76
N ALA A 120 -3.13 -4.74 8.87
CA ALA A 120 -2.23 -4.11 9.82
C ALA A 120 -1.05 -3.47 9.07
N VAL A 121 -0.35 -2.54 9.72
CA VAL A 121 0.76 -1.79 9.09
C VAL A 121 2.04 -2.12 9.83
N TRP A 122 3.00 -2.73 9.12
CA TRP A 122 4.32 -3.03 9.66
C TRP A 122 5.05 -1.75 10.08
N GLY A 123 5.60 -1.72 11.29
CA GLY A 123 6.22 -0.51 11.86
C GLY A 123 5.26 0.43 12.57
N TYR A 124 3.94 0.23 12.47
CA TYR A 124 2.95 1.04 13.19
C TYR A 124 2.05 0.20 14.11
N HIS A 125 1.39 -0.83 13.58
CA HIS A 125 0.50 -1.70 14.35
C HIS A 125 1.22 -2.89 14.99
N LEU A 126 2.28 -3.38 14.34
CA LEU A 126 3.07 -4.53 14.74
C LEU A 126 4.54 -4.28 14.40
N ALA A 127 5.45 -4.86 15.18
CA ALA A 127 6.89 -4.57 15.11
C ALA A 127 7.11 -3.04 15.06
N ILE A 128 6.53 -2.35 16.04
CA ILE A 128 6.31 -0.90 16.01
C ILE A 128 7.67 -0.19 16.00
N GLU A 129 7.88 0.76 15.08
CA GLU A 129 9.15 1.49 15.04
C GLU A 129 9.38 2.22 16.37
N ASP A 130 10.61 2.15 16.88
CA ASP A 130 10.92 2.56 18.27
C ASP A 130 10.44 3.98 18.59
N SER A 131 10.62 4.94 17.67
CA SER A 131 10.20 6.34 17.85
C SER A 131 8.68 6.56 17.81
N ILE A 132 7.96 5.64 17.17
CA ILE A 132 6.49 5.60 17.19
C ILE A 132 6.04 4.97 18.51
N ALA A 133 6.68 3.88 18.94
CA ALA A 133 6.34 3.15 20.16
C ALA A 133 6.55 3.98 21.43
N ASP A 134 7.66 4.73 21.50
CA ASP A 134 7.98 5.58 22.66
C ASP A 134 7.38 7.00 22.60
N GLY A 135 6.72 7.35 21.49
CA GLY A 135 6.10 8.66 21.28
C GLY A 135 7.08 9.82 21.10
N SER A 136 8.36 9.55 20.81
CA SER A 136 9.40 10.58 20.66
C SER A 136 9.33 11.36 19.35
N LEU A 137 8.50 10.91 18.39
CA LEU A 137 8.29 11.63 17.14
C LEU A 137 7.75 13.05 17.36
N LYS A 138 8.48 14.02 16.81
CA LYS A 138 8.02 15.41 16.73
C LYS A 138 7.16 15.60 15.48
N PRO A 139 5.95 16.18 15.60
CA PRO A 139 5.16 16.56 14.43
C PRO A 139 5.94 17.55 13.55
N LEU A 140 5.91 17.34 12.24
CA LEU A 140 6.36 18.32 11.24
C LEU A 140 5.48 19.58 11.29
N PHE A 141 4.17 19.37 11.44
CA PHE A 141 3.17 20.40 11.67
C PHE A 141 1.87 19.77 12.17
N MET A 142 0.91 20.60 12.56
CA MET A 142 -0.44 20.18 12.93
C MET A 142 -1.42 20.50 11.79
N ALA A 143 -2.27 19.55 11.43
CA ALA A 143 -3.31 19.73 10.41
C ALA A 143 -4.70 19.87 11.07
N LYS A 144 -5.51 20.81 10.59
CA LYS A 144 -6.88 21.00 11.06
C LYS A 144 -7.83 20.10 10.26
N ARG A 145 -8.52 19.19 10.94
CA ARG A 145 -9.58 18.37 10.35
C ARG A 145 -10.83 19.20 10.05
N PRO A 146 -11.72 18.70 9.17
CA PRO A 146 -13.01 19.34 8.91
C PRO A 146 -13.86 19.60 10.17
N ASP A 147 -13.79 18.72 11.17
CA ASP A 147 -14.48 18.87 12.46
C ASP A 147 -13.73 19.75 13.48
N GLY A 148 -12.69 20.48 13.03
CA GLY A 148 -11.93 21.42 13.85
C GLY A 148 -10.82 20.80 14.70
N LYS A 149 -10.76 19.47 14.84
CA LYS A 149 -9.71 18.78 15.61
C LYS A 149 -8.35 18.94 14.93
N MET A 150 -7.34 19.32 15.71
CA MET A 150 -5.95 19.34 15.24
C MET A 150 -5.36 17.93 15.35
N ILE A 151 -4.72 17.45 14.29
CA ILE A 151 -4.01 16.17 14.28
C ILE A 151 -2.55 16.35 13.87
N PRO A 152 -1.63 15.56 14.44
CA PRO A 152 -0.23 15.65 14.09
C PRO A 152 0.06 15.06 12.71
N VAL A 153 0.97 15.72 11.99
CA VAL A 153 1.59 15.22 10.77
C VAL A 153 3.06 14.92 11.06
N TYR A 154 3.46 13.66 10.92
CA TYR A 154 4.80 13.17 11.20
C TYR A 154 5.58 12.87 9.93
N SER A 155 6.90 12.70 10.07
CA SER A 155 7.74 12.12 9.04
C SER A 155 7.41 10.63 8.84
N MET A 156 7.37 10.17 7.58
CA MET A 156 7.19 8.75 7.23
C MET A 156 8.49 7.93 7.34
N GLU A 157 9.66 8.55 7.53
CA GLU A 157 10.95 7.83 7.57
C GLU A 157 10.98 6.60 8.51
N PRO A 158 10.41 6.64 9.73
CA PRO A 158 10.31 5.45 10.59
C PRO A 158 9.62 4.26 9.90
N LEU A 159 8.55 4.51 9.15
CA LEU A 159 7.77 3.47 8.47
C LEU A 159 8.53 2.92 7.25
N LEU A 160 9.26 3.76 6.51
CA LEU A 160 10.14 3.32 5.42
C LEU A 160 11.28 2.45 5.96
N LYS A 161 11.88 2.86 7.08
CA LYS A 161 12.87 2.06 7.82
C LYS A 161 12.30 0.71 8.23
N ALA A 162 11.09 0.67 8.76
CA ALA A 162 10.44 -0.57 9.15
C ALA A 162 10.20 -1.51 7.96
N GLY A 163 9.73 -0.99 6.81
CA GLY A 163 9.57 -1.77 5.59
C GLY A 163 10.89 -2.38 5.10
N LYS A 164 11.97 -1.58 5.09
CA LYS A 164 13.33 -2.06 4.77
C LYS A 164 13.83 -3.09 5.78
N ALA A 165 13.48 -2.94 7.07
CA ALA A 165 13.85 -3.90 8.09
C ALA A 165 13.14 -5.26 7.90
N LEU A 166 11.91 -5.31 7.39
CA LEU A 166 11.24 -6.58 7.08
C LEU A 166 11.84 -7.26 5.84
N LEU A 167 11.87 -6.54 4.72
CA LEU A 167 12.20 -7.14 3.42
C LEU A 167 13.71 -7.27 3.20
N GLY A 168 14.51 -6.40 3.83
CA GLY A 168 15.93 -6.25 3.54
C GLY A 168 16.17 -5.45 2.26
N THR A 169 17.44 -5.46 1.82
CA THR A 169 17.87 -4.86 0.54
C THR A 169 18.21 -5.94 -0.48
N VAL A 170 18.45 -5.58 -1.74
CA VAL A 170 18.89 -6.55 -2.75
C VAL A 170 20.20 -7.27 -2.35
N GLN A 171 21.14 -6.60 -1.69
CA GLN A 171 22.39 -7.22 -1.22
C GLN A 171 22.26 -7.94 0.15
N ALA A 172 21.21 -7.67 0.90
CA ALA A 172 21.01 -8.18 2.25
C ALA A 172 19.52 -8.45 2.48
N GLN A 173 18.99 -9.41 1.71
CA GLN A 173 17.59 -9.81 1.81
C GLN A 173 17.30 -10.42 3.18
N ARG A 174 16.12 -10.10 3.72
CA ARG A 174 15.62 -10.67 4.97
C ARG A 174 14.42 -11.56 4.67
N PHE A 175 13.23 -10.99 4.67
CA PHE A 175 11.99 -11.68 4.30
C PHE A 175 11.31 -10.98 3.12
N PRO A 176 11.95 -10.92 1.94
CA PRO A 176 11.35 -10.29 0.77
C PRO A 176 10.10 -11.06 0.32
N ALA A 177 9.32 -10.46 -0.59
CA ALA A 177 8.27 -11.21 -1.26
C ALA A 177 8.86 -12.35 -2.12
N LEU A 178 8.11 -13.43 -2.30
CA LEU A 178 8.50 -14.57 -3.13
C LEU A 178 8.74 -14.10 -4.58
N PRO A 179 9.89 -14.44 -5.21
CA PRO A 179 10.13 -14.10 -6.61
C PRO A 179 9.03 -14.64 -7.54
N GLY A 180 8.48 -13.77 -8.38
CA GLY A 180 7.35 -14.06 -9.27
C GLY A 180 5.97 -14.04 -8.59
N ALA A 181 5.89 -13.74 -7.29
CA ALA A 181 4.60 -13.63 -6.62
C ALA A 181 3.75 -12.50 -7.20
N HIS A 182 2.45 -12.76 -7.31
CA HIS A 182 1.47 -11.73 -7.62
C HIS A 182 1.18 -10.97 -6.34
N VAL A 183 1.60 -9.71 -6.28
CA VAL A 183 1.48 -8.87 -5.09
C VAL A 183 0.65 -7.65 -5.44
N THR A 184 -0.52 -7.56 -4.81
CA THR A 184 -1.33 -6.35 -4.88
C THR A 184 -0.61 -5.22 -4.14
N CYS A 185 -0.60 -4.03 -4.74
CA CYS A 185 0.06 -2.84 -4.21
C CYS A 185 -0.79 -1.60 -4.44
N ALA A 186 -0.86 -0.70 -3.46
CA ALA A 186 -1.09 0.71 -3.78
C ALA A 186 0.22 1.22 -4.40
N ALA A 187 0.20 1.73 -5.62
CA ALA A 187 1.43 2.13 -6.29
C ALA A 187 1.21 3.28 -7.27
N LYS A 188 2.21 4.15 -7.39
CA LYS A 188 2.37 5.08 -8.51
C LYS A 188 3.84 5.24 -8.87
N SER A 189 4.11 5.49 -10.15
CA SER A 189 5.44 5.83 -10.63
C SER A 189 5.44 6.94 -11.69
N GLU A 190 6.52 7.72 -11.74
CA GLU A 190 6.83 8.67 -12.81
C GLU A 190 8.19 8.32 -13.40
N THR A 191 8.29 8.31 -14.74
CA THR A 191 9.58 8.19 -15.44
C THR A 191 9.81 9.44 -16.27
N ALA A 192 11.02 10.00 -16.22
CA ALA A 192 11.39 11.15 -17.04
C ALA A 192 12.86 11.12 -17.46
N ASN A 193 13.11 11.57 -18.70
CA ASN A 193 14.45 11.81 -19.21
C ASN A 193 15.05 13.07 -18.57
N GLY A 194 16.36 13.02 -18.30
CA GLY A 194 17.12 14.17 -17.86
C GLY A 194 17.40 15.17 -18.99
N PRO A 195 17.70 16.45 -18.68
CA PRO A 195 17.82 17.01 -17.34
C PRO A 195 16.45 17.29 -16.70
N SER A 196 16.19 16.70 -15.52
CA SER A 196 14.98 16.91 -14.73
C SER A 196 15.15 16.37 -13.30
N THR A 197 14.34 16.82 -12.35
CA THR A 197 14.23 16.13 -11.05
C THR A 197 12.96 15.28 -11.04
N VAL A 198 13.09 13.96 -10.91
CA VAL A 198 11.94 13.07 -10.63
C VAL A 198 11.67 13.03 -9.13
N TRP A 199 10.42 12.88 -8.73
CA TRP A 199 10.01 12.82 -7.33
C TRP A 199 8.78 11.96 -7.11
N CYS A 200 8.70 11.36 -5.93
CA CYS A 200 7.51 10.67 -5.43
C CYS A 200 7.30 11.03 -3.97
N ALA A 201 6.05 10.98 -3.52
CA ALA A 201 5.67 11.22 -2.15
C ALA A 201 4.49 10.33 -1.76
N ALA A 202 4.41 10.03 -0.47
CA ALA A 202 3.28 9.32 0.08
C ALA A 202 2.88 9.86 1.45
N ALA A 203 1.62 9.64 1.81
CA ALA A 203 1.14 9.74 3.17
C ALA A 203 0.43 8.45 3.60
N LEU A 204 0.54 8.11 4.88
CA LEU A 204 -0.31 7.15 5.57
C LEU A 204 -1.13 7.90 6.62
N ALA A 205 -2.45 7.89 6.46
CA ALA A 205 -3.39 8.44 7.43
C ALA A 205 -3.99 7.33 8.28
N ILE A 206 -3.84 7.44 9.60
CA ILE A 206 -4.31 6.41 10.53
C ILE A 206 -5.74 6.70 10.96
N ALA A 207 -6.65 5.76 10.74
CA ALA A 207 -8.04 5.88 11.16
C ALA A 207 -8.14 6.01 12.69
N GLU A 208 -9.06 6.86 13.15
CA GLU A 208 -9.39 6.98 14.58
C GLU A 208 -10.14 5.74 15.07
N ASP A 209 -11.06 5.23 14.25
CA ASP A 209 -11.82 4.01 14.50
C ASP A 209 -11.48 2.93 13.46
N ARG A 210 -10.54 2.05 13.82
CA ARG A 210 -10.12 0.93 12.97
C ARG A 210 -11.16 -0.18 12.84
N GLY A 211 -12.18 -0.21 13.69
CA GLY A 211 -13.26 -1.20 13.62
C GLY A 211 -14.23 -0.91 12.48
N ARG A 212 -14.28 0.34 12.03
CA ARG A 212 -15.20 0.81 10.98
C ARG A 212 -14.51 1.39 9.76
N ALA A 213 -13.31 1.94 9.90
CA ALA A 213 -12.65 2.70 8.84
C ALA A 213 -11.26 2.17 8.49
N SER A 214 -10.95 2.24 7.19
CA SER A 214 -9.62 1.95 6.66
C SER A 214 -8.63 3.08 6.96
N ASN A 215 -7.37 2.72 7.17
CA ASN A 215 -6.27 3.65 6.97
C ASN A 215 -6.16 3.98 5.47
N LEU A 216 -5.65 5.18 5.15
CA LEU A 216 -5.51 5.65 3.78
C LEU A 216 -4.03 5.81 3.43
N PHE A 217 -3.61 5.20 2.33
CA PHE A 217 -2.40 5.57 1.63
C PHE A 217 -2.75 6.66 0.60
N MET A 218 -1.98 7.73 0.56
CA MET A 218 -2.12 8.78 -0.45
C MET A 218 -0.79 8.96 -1.15
N GLU A 219 -0.77 8.79 -2.46
CA GLU A 219 0.45 8.71 -3.24
C GLU A 219 0.45 9.80 -4.30
N ASP A 220 1.59 10.46 -4.47
CA ASP A 220 1.80 11.50 -5.48
C ASP A 220 3.18 11.34 -6.13
N LYS A 221 3.32 11.81 -7.36
CA LYS A 221 4.50 11.62 -8.19
C LYS A 221 4.59 12.66 -9.28
N GLY A 222 5.80 12.93 -9.74
CA GLY A 222 6.00 13.78 -10.90
C GLY A 222 7.47 14.02 -11.19
N HIS A 223 7.71 14.94 -12.09
CA HIS A 223 9.03 15.44 -12.40
C HIS A 223 8.97 16.94 -12.69
N ASP A 224 10.07 17.65 -12.46
CA ASP A 224 10.14 19.09 -12.70
C ASP A 224 11.56 19.50 -13.04
N LYS A 225 11.74 20.16 -14.19
CA LYS A 225 13.04 20.65 -14.65
C LYS A 225 13.53 21.85 -13.85
N SER A 226 12.63 22.64 -13.28
CA SER A 226 12.97 23.84 -12.49
C SER A 226 13.61 23.51 -11.13
N LEU A 227 13.45 22.27 -10.66
CA LEU A 227 14.02 21.79 -9.40
C LEU A 227 15.48 21.33 -9.54
N MET A 228 15.92 21.06 -10.77
CA MET A 228 17.22 20.49 -11.07
C MET A 228 18.35 21.38 -10.53
N ASN A 229 19.27 20.81 -9.75
CA ASN A 229 20.38 21.54 -9.10
C ASN A 229 19.95 22.77 -8.28
N ASN A 230 18.68 22.83 -7.82
CA ASN A 230 18.14 23.96 -7.09
C ASN A 230 17.64 23.56 -5.67
N PRO A 231 18.53 23.49 -4.67
CA PRO A 231 18.17 23.08 -3.31
C PRO A 231 17.09 23.96 -2.66
N LYS A 232 17.06 25.26 -2.97
CA LYS A 232 16.03 26.17 -2.44
C LYS A 232 14.66 25.84 -3.00
N ALA A 233 14.54 25.73 -4.33
CA ALA A 233 13.28 25.39 -4.98
C ALA A 233 12.78 24.01 -4.53
N LYS A 234 13.67 23.02 -4.36
CA LYS A 234 13.29 21.70 -3.81
C LYS A 234 12.69 21.78 -2.42
N ARG A 235 13.31 22.54 -1.50
CA ARG A 235 12.76 22.70 -0.14
C ARG A 235 11.37 23.35 -0.17
N GLU A 236 11.20 24.41 -0.93
CA GLU A 236 9.91 25.10 -1.07
C GLU A 236 8.85 24.20 -1.72
N PHE A 237 9.25 23.42 -2.74
CA PHE A 237 8.40 22.44 -3.39
C PHE A 237 7.91 21.37 -2.42
N VAL A 238 8.82 20.75 -1.66
CA VAL A 238 8.51 19.69 -0.69
C VAL A 238 7.57 20.17 0.41
N GLU A 239 7.76 21.39 0.92
CA GLU A 239 6.88 21.96 1.94
C GLU A 239 5.44 22.17 1.42
N ARG A 240 5.29 22.62 0.17
CA ARG A 240 3.97 22.73 -0.48
C ARG A 240 3.37 21.36 -0.76
N LEU A 241 4.17 20.42 -1.27
CA LEU A 241 3.75 19.06 -1.60
C LEU A 241 3.16 18.36 -0.36
N ARG A 242 3.86 18.40 0.77
CA ARG A 242 3.39 17.82 2.05
C ARG A 242 2.03 18.38 2.47
N LYS A 243 1.85 19.71 2.39
CA LYS A 243 0.58 20.37 2.74
C LYS A 243 -0.55 19.95 1.78
N ASN A 244 -0.26 19.83 0.49
CA ASN A 244 -1.24 19.40 -0.51
C ASN A 244 -1.66 17.94 -0.33
N ILE A 245 -0.71 17.04 -0.06
CA ILE A 245 -1.02 15.63 0.25
C ILE A 245 -1.90 15.53 1.49
N VAL A 246 -1.56 16.23 2.57
CA VAL A 246 -2.37 16.25 3.80
C VAL A 246 -3.78 16.82 3.54
N LYS A 247 -3.88 17.88 2.74
CA LYS A 247 -5.17 18.45 2.33
C LYS A 247 -5.99 17.45 1.51
N SER A 248 -5.36 16.68 0.63
CA SER A 248 -6.01 15.60 -0.14
C SER A 248 -6.53 14.49 0.78
N VAL A 249 -5.71 14.03 1.73
CA VAL A 249 -6.13 13.07 2.77
C VAL A 249 -7.37 13.55 3.53
N MET A 250 -7.40 14.83 3.96
CA MET A 250 -8.56 15.39 4.65
C MET A 250 -9.82 15.38 3.79
N ARG A 251 -9.70 15.68 2.49
CA ARG A 251 -10.83 15.64 1.54
C ARG A 251 -11.35 14.22 1.36
N CYS A 252 -10.46 13.25 1.11
CA CYS A 252 -10.87 11.85 0.99
C CYS A 252 -11.53 11.32 2.28
N GLY A 253 -11.02 11.72 3.44
CA GLY A 253 -11.64 11.41 4.73
C GLY A 253 -13.04 12.00 4.87
N GLN A 254 -13.24 13.25 4.43
CA GLN A 254 -14.55 13.89 4.42
C GLN A 254 -15.53 13.16 3.50
N ASP A 255 -15.11 12.84 2.28
CA ASP A 255 -15.94 12.18 1.27
C ASP A 255 -16.40 10.78 1.73
N SER A 256 -15.58 10.09 2.53
CA SER A 256 -15.86 8.74 3.03
C SER A 256 -16.33 8.71 4.50
N LEU A 257 -16.56 9.86 5.13
CA LEU A 257 -16.92 9.98 6.55
C LEU A 257 -15.93 9.26 7.50
N VAL A 258 -14.64 9.32 7.16
CA VAL A 258 -13.53 8.76 7.93
C VAL A 258 -12.77 9.88 8.65
N LYS A 259 -12.55 9.67 9.95
CA LYS A 259 -11.77 10.55 10.81
C LYS A 259 -10.39 9.93 11.03
N TYR A 260 -9.34 10.64 10.66
CA TYR A 260 -7.95 10.21 10.90
C TYR A 260 -7.39 10.86 12.17
N LYS A 261 -6.56 10.14 12.93
CA LYS A 261 -5.95 10.63 14.17
C LYS A 261 -4.51 11.12 14.01
N ALA A 262 -3.80 10.67 12.99
CA ALA A 262 -2.43 11.08 12.67
C ALA A 262 -2.15 10.83 11.18
N ILE A 263 -1.18 11.56 10.61
CA ILE A 263 -0.70 11.35 9.25
C ILE A 263 0.82 11.24 9.27
N TYR A 264 1.39 10.30 8.51
CA TYR A 264 2.82 10.18 8.27
C TYR A 264 3.08 10.53 6.81
N VAL A 265 3.96 11.48 6.51
CA VAL A 265 4.25 11.94 5.13
C VAL A 265 5.74 11.83 4.80
N GLY A 266 6.05 11.36 3.60
CA GLY A 266 7.42 11.15 3.11
C GLY A 266 7.56 11.49 1.63
N HIS A 267 8.79 11.66 1.17
CA HIS A 267 9.10 11.88 -0.24
C HIS A 267 10.51 11.40 -0.59
N ARG A 268 10.77 11.18 -1.88
CA ARG A 268 12.10 11.02 -2.47
C ARG A 268 12.19 11.88 -3.73
N MET A 269 13.39 12.34 -4.03
CA MET A 269 13.68 13.10 -5.25
C MET A 269 15.03 12.67 -5.80
N LEU A 270 15.16 12.66 -7.12
CA LEU A 270 16.41 12.37 -7.81
C LEU A 270 16.61 13.35 -8.95
N ASP A 271 17.78 13.96 -8.97
CA ASP A 271 18.26 14.76 -10.07
C ASP A 271 18.80 13.85 -11.17
N VAL A 272 18.15 13.89 -12.33
CA VAL A 272 18.46 13.07 -13.50
C VAL A 272 19.21 13.96 -14.49
N PRO A 273 20.51 13.73 -14.74
CA PRO A 273 21.28 14.51 -15.70
C PRO A 273 20.94 14.14 -17.15
N ALA A 274 21.41 14.95 -18.10
CA ALA A 274 21.27 14.63 -19.52
C ALA A 274 21.92 13.28 -19.86
N GLY A 275 21.30 12.50 -20.76
CA GLY A 275 21.75 11.15 -21.12
C GLY A 275 21.39 10.07 -20.08
N GLN A 276 20.56 10.40 -19.10
CA GLN A 276 19.98 9.44 -18.14
C GLN A 276 18.46 9.56 -18.14
N VAL A 277 17.80 8.50 -17.70
CA VAL A 277 16.38 8.47 -17.36
C VAL A 277 16.24 8.16 -15.87
N GLY A 278 15.30 8.81 -15.20
CA GLY A 278 14.97 8.54 -13.81
C GLY A 278 13.56 8.03 -13.66
N CYS A 279 13.32 7.23 -12.63
CA CYS A 279 12.00 6.82 -12.18
C CYS A 279 11.83 7.14 -10.69
N ALA A 280 10.69 7.71 -10.32
CA ALA A 280 10.27 7.84 -8.93
C ALA A 280 9.10 6.89 -8.65
N LEU A 281 9.15 6.18 -7.52
CA LEU A 281 8.26 5.08 -7.20
C LEU A 281 7.75 5.18 -5.76
N THR A 282 6.44 5.16 -5.62
CA THR A 282 5.74 4.97 -4.33
C THR A 282 4.96 3.68 -4.37
N VAL A 283 5.09 2.86 -3.33
CA VAL A 283 4.45 1.55 -3.23
C VAL A 283 4.10 1.24 -1.77
N ALA A 284 2.89 0.73 -1.55
CA ALA A 284 2.51 0.01 -0.34
C ALA A 284 2.00 -1.40 -0.72
N PRO A 285 2.83 -2.45 -0.59
CA PRO A 285 2.41 -3.81 -0.91
C PRO A 285 1.50 -4.38 0.18
N TYR A 286 0.58 -5.25 -0.22
CA TYR A 286 -0.28 -6.02 0.69
C TYR A 286 0.25 -7.46 0.76
N LEU A 287 0.78 -7.83 1.92
CA LEU A 287 1.55 -9.05 2.12
C LEU A 287 0.96 -9.94 3.22
N VAL A 288 1.29 -11.22 3.16
CA VAL A 288 1.32 -12.13 4.31
C VAL A 288 2.77 -12.44 4.68
N LEU A 289 3.05 -12.55 5.98
CA LEU A 289 4.40 -12.69 6.53
C LEU A 289 4.98 -14.08 6.25
N ALA A 290 6.29 -14.14 6.01
CA ALA A 290 7.05 -15.39 6.05
C ALA A 290 6.96 -16.03 7.44
N LYS A 291 6.91 -17.36 7.54
CA LYS A 291 6.87 -18.07 8.83
C LYS A 291 8.07 -17.74 9.72
N LYS A 292 9.27 -17.61 9.14
CA LYS A 292 10.50 -17.25 9.87
C LYS A 292 10.61 -15.76 10.19
N ALA A 293 9.69 -14.91 9.71
CA ALA A 293 9.59 -13.53 10.18
C ALA A 293 8.91 -13.44 11.56
N LEU A 294 8.37 -14.55 12.07
CA LEU A 294 7.72 -14.64 13.37
C LEU A 294 8.73 -15.09 14.45
N PRO A 295 8.95 -14.28 15.50
CA PRO A 295 9.75 -14.70 16.65
C PRO A 295 9.16 -15.92 17.38
N ASP A 296 7.84 -16.07 17.32
CA ASP A 296 7.09 -17.21 17.84
C ASP A 296 6.01 -17.62 16.83
N PRO A 297 6.25 -18.66 16.01
CA PRO A 297 5.29 -19.11 15.00
C PRO A 297 3.94 -19.56 15.56
N LYS A 298 3.86 -19.93 16.86
CA LYS A 298 2.60 -20.32 17.51
C LYS A 298 1.79 -19.11 17.98
N ASN A 299 2.41 -17.93 18.04
CA ASN A 299 1.77 -16.69 18.48
C ASN A 299 2.23 -15.49 17.63
N PRO A 300 1.79 -15.38 16.36
CA PRO A 300 2.13 -14.25 15.50
C PRO A 300 1.76 -12.89 16.12
N ALA A 301 0.62 -12.81 16.82
CA ALA A 301 0.14 -11.61 17.50
C ALA A 301 1.09 -11.06 18.58
N LYS A 302 2.11 -11.82 19.01
CA LYS A 302 3.20 -11.30 19.85
C LYS A 302 3.87 -10.06 19.24
N LEU A 303 3.92 -9.97 17.91
CA LEU A 303 4.45 -8.81 17.18
C LEU A 303 3.73 -7.49 17.51
N LEU A 304 2.48 -7.53 17.98
CA LEU A 304 1.72 -6.34 18.40
C LEU A 304 2.29 -5.64 19.63
N LYS A 305 3.08 -6.37 20.42
CA LYS A 305 3.68 -5.89 21.68
C LYS A 305 5.18 -5.73 21.57
N MET A 306 5.74 -5.87 20.37
CA MET A 306 7.17 -5.76 20.12
C MET A 306 7.49 -4.48 19.38
N THR A 307 8.59 -3.84 19.76
CA THR A 307 9.19 -2.80 18.92
C THR A 307 9.94 -3.43 17.75
N LEU A 308 10.27 -2.61 16.75
CA LEU A 308 11.05 -3.03 15.60
C LEU A 308 12.43 -3.53 16.03
N SER A 309 13.09 -2.85 16.98
CA SER A 309 14.42 -3.26 17.44
C SER A 309 14.40 -4.56 18.23
N GLU A 310 13.36 -4.81 19.03
CA GLU A 310 13.15 -6.10 19.69
C GLU A 310 12.93 -7.23 18.67
N TRP A 311 12.13 -6.96 17.63
CA TRP A 311 11.94 -7.90 16.54
C TRP A 311 13.25 -8.20 15.81
N GLU A 312 13.99 -7.18 15.37
CA GLU A 312 15.29 -7.37 14.69
C GLU A 312 16.27 -8.18 15.54
N LYS A 313 16.36 -7.87 16.84
CA LYS A 313 17.18 -8.63 17.79
C LYS A 313 16.75 -10.09 17.86
N SER A 314 15.45 -10.37 17.93
CA SER A 314 14.91 -11.74 17.97
C SER A 314 15.17 -12.53 16.67
N MET A 315 15.28 -11.83 15.54
CA MET A 315 15.64 -12.42 14.24
C MET A 315 17.16 -12.61 14.05
N GLY A 316 17.98 -12.16 15.01
CA GLY A 316 19.44 -12.17 14.89
C GLY A 316 19.97 -11.14 13.89
N PHE A 317 19.18 -10.12 13.55
CA PHE A 317 19.64 -9.02 12.72
C PHE A 317 20.38 -8.00 13.57
N THR A 318 21.69 -7.83 13.32
CA THR A 318 22.48 -6.77 13.94
C THR A 318 22.11 -5.42 13.34
N LYS A 319 21.96 -4.39 14.19
CA LYS A 319 21.97 -2.99 13.74
C LYS A 319 23.30 -2.76 13.02
N LYS A 320 23.24 -2.49 11.72
CA LYS A 320 24.39 -1.93 10.98
C LYS A 320 24.43 -0.43 11.23
#